data_AF-A0A0D1A950-F1
#
_entry.id   AF-A0A0D1A950-F1
#
_cell.length_a   1.000
_cell.length_b   1.000
_cell.length_c   1.000
_cell.angle_alpha   90.00
_cell.angle_beta   90.00
_cell.angle_gamma   90.00
#
_symmetry.space_group_name_H-M   'P 1'
#
loop_
_entity.id
_entity.type
_entity.pdbx_description
1 polymer ?
#
loop_
_entity_poly.entity_id
_entity_poly.type
_entity_poly.pdbx_seq_one_letter_code
_entity_poly.pdbx_strand_id
1 'polypeptide(L)'
;MFSQADFDVFLEPTLTGRMAQVRAVIDPQFEQLAANLQPFFSQQKIEIYPHIAKHLRRTVNPPINTWIAFGPNKRGYKKDPHFEIGFWADRMFIWLALLGESKIDAQISSRLLANQQALNELTGDYYVCQDHTQTKIEAASAKTIEMAISGYQRGKKDEFLIGQVWAKDDRFFQNSTAIQIKSIEAVISGLLAIYQKLVQ
;
A
#
# COMPACT_ATOMS: atom_id res chain seq x y z
N MET A 1 -4.49 14.12 10.59
CA MET A 1 -3.41 14.33 9.61
C MET A 1 -4.00 14.27 8.23
N PHE A 2 -4.62 13.14 7.87
CA PHE A 2 -5.41 13.02 6.66
C PHE A 2 -6.82 13.55 6.86
N SER A 3 -7.43 14.08 5.81
CA SER A 3 -8.74 14.71 5.80
C SER A 3 -9.48 14.42 4.49
N GLN A 4 -10.79 14.65 4.47
CA GLN A 4 -11.58 14.46 3.25
C GLN A 4 -11.18 15.43 2.11
N ALA A 5 -10.62 16.59 2.44
CA ALA A 5 -10.16 17.56 1.45
C ALA A 5 -8.92 17.08 0.67
N ASP A 6 -8.16 16.12 1.22
CA ASP A 6 -6.96 15.58 0.55
C ASP A 6 -7.31 14.87 -0.77
N PHE A 7 -8.56 14.40 -0.92
CA PHE A 7 -9.04 13.77 -2.15
C PHE A 7 -9.24 14.78 -3.30
N ASP A 8 -9.34 16.08 -3.01
CA ASP A 8 -9.56 17.11 -4.03
C ASP A 8 -8.37 17.24 -4.99
N VAL A 9 -7.18 16.74 -4.61
CA VAL A 9 -6.01 16.69 -5.50
C VAL A 9 -6.29 15.94 -6.80
N PHE A 10 -7.20 14.96 -6.77
CA PHE A 10 -7.56 14.17 -7.94
C PHE A 10 -8.55 14.87 -8.89
N LEU A 11 -9.15 16.00 -8.48
CA LEU A 11 -10.03 16.80 -9.33
C LEU A 11 -9.25 17.57 -10.40
N GLU A 12 -7.98 17.88 -10.16
CA GLU A 12 -7.12 18.55 -11.13
C GLU A 12 -6.84 17.63 -12.32
N PRO A 13 -7.28 17.96 -13.55
CA PRO A 13 -7.22 17.05 -14.68
C PRO A 13 -5.85 16.99 -15.36
N THR A 14 -4.96 17.95 -15.12
CA THR A 14 -3.65 18.00 -15.79
C THR A 14 -2.57 17.27 -14.99
N LEU A 15 -1.60 16.64 -15.68
CA LEU A 15 -0.44 16.01 -15.03
C LEU A 15 0.34 17.02 -14.18
N THR A 16 0.65 18.20 -14.75
CA THR A 16 1.42 19.24 -14.05
C THR A 16 0.67 19.76 -12.83
N GLY A 17 -0.62 20.10 -12.99
CA GLY A 17 -1.44 20.60 -11.89
C GLY A 17 -1.59 19.56 -10.77
N ARG A 18 -1.92 18.31 -11.11
CA ARG A 18 -2.15 17.27 -10.10
C ARG A 18 -0.87 16.96 -9.35
N MET A 19 0.26 16.88 -10.04
CA MET A 19 1.55 16.70 -9.38
C MET A 19 1.94 17.87 -8.47
N ALA A 20 1.57 19.10 -8.83
CA ALA A 20 1.77 20.26 -7.96
C ALA A 20 0.91 20.16 -6.68
N GLN A 21 -0.35 19.75 -6.81
CA GLN A 21 -1.24 19.56 -5.66
C GLN A 21 -0.80 18.38 -4.77
N VAL A 22 -0.41 17.24 -5.35
CA VAL A 22 0.15 16.10 -4.61
C VAL A 22 1.36 16.53 -3.78
N ARG A 23 2.30 17.28 -4.37
CA ARG A 23 3.48 17.78 -3.66
C ARG A 23 3.17 18.79 -2.57
N ALA A 24 2.16 19.63 -2.78
CA ALA A 24 1.80 20.68 -1.83
C ALA A 24 0.96 20.16 -0.65
N VAL A 25 0.12 19.15 -0.90
CA VAL A 25 -0.89 18.67 0.06
C VAL A 25 -0.53 17.30 0.63
N ILE A 26 -0.22 16.33 -0.23
CA ILE A 26 -0.10 14.92 0.17
C ILE A 26 1.32 14.55 0.61
N ASP A 27 2.35 14.97 -0.13
CA ASP A 27 3.74 14.61 0.17
C ASP A 27 4.16 15.00 1.61
N PRO A 28 3.82 16.20 2.15
CA PRO A 28 4.12 16.55 3.54
C PRO A 28 3.43 15.65 4.57
N GLN A 29 2.21 15.19 4.27
CA GLN A 29 1.48 14.26 5.14
C GLN A 29 2.11 12.86 5.10
N PHE A 30 2.63 12.43 3.94
CA PHE A 30 3.40 11.20 3.83
C PHE A 30 4.73 11.26 4.61
N GLU A 31 5.43 12.38 4.57
CA GLU A 31 6.63 12.60 5.39
C GLU A 31 6.30 12.56 6.88
N GLN A 32 5.21 13.22 7.28
CA GLN A 32 4.73 13.18 8.66
C GLN A 32 4.32 11.75 9.08
N LEU A 33 3.64 11.00 8.20
CA LEU A 33 3.30 9.61 8.45
C LEU A 33 4.55 8.75 8.66
N ALA A 34 5.56 8.91 7.82
CA ALA A 34 6.81 8.17 7.94
C ALA A 34 7.51 8.44 9.28
N ALA A 35 7.57 9.70 9.70
CA ALA A 35 8.13 10.07 11.00
C ALA A 35 7.34 9.43 12.16
N ASN A 36 6.01 9.39 12.07
CA ASN A 36 5.15 8.79 13.08
C ASN A 36 5.25 7.25 13.14
N LEU A 37 5.46 6.57 12.01
CA LEU A 37 5.59 5.11 11.97
C LEU A 37 7.01 4.61 12.29
N GLN A 38 8.02 5.47 12.24
CA GLN A 38 9.40 5.09 12.53
C GLN A 38 9.59 4.45 13.93
N PRO A 39 9.03 5.00 15.02
CA PRO A 39 9.08 4.36 16.34
C PRO A 39 8.39 2.99 16.36
N PHE A 40 7.24 2.85 15.70
CA PHE A 40 6.51 1.59 15.60
C PHE A 40 7.38 0.50 14.95
N PHE A 41 7.94 0.75 13.77
CA PHE A 41 8.81 -0.22 13.09
C PHE A 41 10.07 -0.54 13.91
N SER A 42 10.65 0.47 14.57
CA SER A 42 11.82 0.30 15.43
C SER A 42 11.54 -0.61 16.63
N GLN A 43 10.38 -0.47 17.27
CA GLN A 43 9.94 -1.36 18.37
C GLN A 43 9.75 -2.80 17.90
N GLN A 44 9.27 -3.00 16.68
CA GLN A 44 9.12 -4.31 16.05
C GLN A 44 10.46 -4.89 15.55
N LYS A 45 11.57 -4.16 15.70
CA LYS A 45 12.91 -4.50 15.19
C LYS A 45 12.91 -4.74 13.68
N ILE A 46 12.09 -3.99 12.96
CA ILE A 46 12.02 -4.04 11.49
C ILE A 46 12.72 -2.81 10.95
N GLU A 47 13.76 -3.06 10.16
CA GLU A 47 14.39 -2.02 9.38
C GLU A 47 13.55 -1.74 8.13
N ILE A 48 13.11 -0.49 7.98
CA ILE A 48 12.27 -0.08 6.87
C ILE A 48 12.64 1.32 6.41
N TYR A 49 12.46 1.58 5.12
CA TYR A 49 12.84 2.81 4.46
C TYR A 49 11.62 3.40 3.73
N PRO A 50 11.21 4.63 4.06
CA PRO A 50 10.10 5.30 3.39
C PRO A 50 10.50 5.80 1.99
N HIS A 51 9.61 5.65 1.01
CA HIS A 51 9.76 6.09 -0.37
C HIS A 51 8.44 6.68 -0.88
N ILE A 52 8.40 8.00 -1.09
CA ILE A 52 7.24 8.64 -1.73
C ILE A 52 7.25 8.36 -3.23
N ALA A 53 6.10 7.95 -3.77
CA ALA A 53 5.92 7.67 -5.19
C ALA A 53 6.12 8.93 -6.03
N LYS A 54 7.18 8.95 -6.85
CA LYS A 54 7.58 10.14 -7.64
C LYS A 54 6.88 10.27 -8.99
N HIS A 55 6.12 9.27 -9.44
CA HIS A 55 5.43 9.24 -10.74
C HIS A 55 6.29 9.57 -11.98
N LEU A 56 7.62 9.33 -11.92
CA LEU A 56 8.60 9.78 -12.91
C LEU A 56 8.39 9.25 -14.34
N ARG A 57 7.58 8.20 -14.52
CA ARG A 57 7.30 7.61 -15.83
C ARG A 57 6.03 8.18 -16.50
N ARG A 58 5.30 9.07 -15.84
CA ARG A 58 4.08 9.70 -16.40
C ARG A 58 4.47 10.89 -17.27
N THR A 59 3.95 10.94 -18.50
CA THR A 59 4.27 11.98 -19.49
C THR A 59 3.04 12.78 -19.95
N VAL A 60 1.87 12.14 -19.99
CA VAL A 60 0.62 12.75 -20.49
C VAL A 60 -0.47 12.68 -19.43
N ASN A 61 -0.79 11.48 -18.95
CA ASN A 61 -1.90 11.28 -18.01
C ASN A 61 -1.45 11.53 -16.57
N PRO A 62 -2.20 12.32 -15.78
CA PRO A 62 -1.93 12.49 -14.35
C PRO A 62 -2.01 11.15 -13.61
N PRO A 63 -1.32 11.00 -12.46
CA PRO A 63 -1.45 9.80 -11.66
C PRO A 63 -2.88 9.66 -11.12
N ILE A 64 -3.41 8.44 -11.19
CA ILE A 64 -4.75 8.08 -10.69
C ILE A 64 -4.76 7.75 -9.19
N ASN A 65 -3.56 7.51 -8.65
CA ASN A 65 -3.29 7.27 -7.23
C ASN A 65 -1.90 7.82 -6.86
N THR A 66 -1.65 7.99 -5.58
CA THR A 66 -0.32 8.32 -5.06
C THR A 66 -0.12 7.66 -3.69
N TRP A 67 1.12 7.35 -3.33
CA TRP A 67 1.42 6.62 -2.10
C TRP A 67 2.82 6.90 -1.57
N ILE A 68 3.01 6.55 -0.31
CA ILE A 68 4.31 6.31 0.30
C ILE A 68 4.48 4.80 0.51
N ALA A 69 5.64 4.28 0.12
CA ALA A 69 6.02 2.90 0.32
C ALA A 69 7.01 2.77 1.48
N PHE A 70 6.91 1.68 2.23
CA PHE A 70 7.84 1.32 3.29
C PHE A 70 8.42 -0.06 2.96
N GLY A 71 9.67 -0.08 2.51
CA GLY A 71 10.34 -1.30 2.06
C GLY A 71 11.71 -1.51 2.73
N PRO A 72 12.33 -2.68 2.53
CA PRO A 72 13.59 -3.05 3.20
C PRO A 72 14.83 -2.36 2.62
N ASN A 73 14.73 -1.69 1.47
CA ASN A 73 15.87 -1.16 0.74
C ASN A 73 15.91 0.38 0.73
N LYS A 74 17.10 0.96 0.97
CA LYS A 74 17.33 2.43 0.98
C LYS A 74 17.10 3.13 -0.37
N ARG A 75 17.21 2.41 -1.48
CA ARG A 75 17.25 3.00 -2.84
C ARG A 75 15.99 2.75 -3.66
N GLY A 76 15.05 1.97 -3.15
CA GLY A 76 13.80 1.67 -3.81
C GLY A 76 13.05 0.56 -3.08
N TYR A 77 11.79 0.36 -3.46
CA TYR A 77 10.86 -0.55 -2.79
C TYR A 77 10.23 -1.56 -3.75
N LYS A 78 10.03 -1.18 -5.02
CA LYS A 78 9.28 -1.90 -6.06
C LYS A 78 9.70 -3.35 -6.34
N LYS A 79 10.92 -3.73 -5.96
CA LYS A 79 11.45 -5.08 -6.20
C LYS A 79 11.23 -6.04 -5.03
N ASP A 80 10.88 -5.50 -3.87
CA ASP A 80 10.81 -6.23 -2.61
C ASP A 80 9.37 -6.21 -2.09
N PRO A 81 8.99 -7.14 -1.20
CA PRO A 81 7.78 -6.96 -0.40
C PRO A 81 7.86 -5.65 0.38
N HIS A 82 6.79 -4.86 0.36
CA HIS A 82 6.74 -3.57 1.03
C HIS A 82 5.31 -3.21 1.44
N PHE A 83 5.16 -2.26 2.36
CA PHE A 83 3.88 -1.64 2.62
C PHE A 83 3.68 -0.43 1.70
N GLU A 84 2.45 -0.20 1.24
CA GLU A 84 2.04 1.04 0.58
C GLU A 84 0.91 1.68 1.35
N ILE A 85 0.98 2.99 1.56
CA ILE A 85 -0.10 3.78 2.16
C ILE A 85 -0.38 4.94 1.21
N GLY A 86 -1.59 5.03 0.70
CA GLY A 86 -1.87 5.95 -0.38
C GLY A 86 -3.33 6.24 -0.63
N PHE A 87 -3.57 7.03 -1.67
CA PHE A 87 -4.87 7.56 -2.04
C PHE A 87 -5.21 7.22 -3.49
N TRP A 88 -6.46 6.84 -3.69
CA TRP A 88 -7.22 7.03 -4.93
C TRP A 88 -8.16 8.22 -4.75
N ALA A 89 -8.84 8.64 -5.83
CA ALA A 89 -9.86 9.69 -5.76
C ALA A 89 -11.06 9.34 -4.86
N ASP A 90 -11.29 8.07 -4.56
CA ASP A 90 -12.46 7.59 -3.82
C ASP A 90 -12.14 6.91 -2.48
N ARG A 91 -10.87 6.60 -2.19
CA ARG A 91 -10.45 5.90 -0.96
C ARG A 91 -8.98 6.09 -0.62
N MET A 92 -8.65 6.01 0.66
CA MET A 92 -7.29 5.72 1.12
C MET A 92 -7.11 4.19 1.20
N PHE A 93 -5.88 3.71 1.03
CA PHE A 93 -5.53 2.30 1.11
C PHE A 93 -4.26 2.08 1.93
N ILE A 94 -4.17 0.89 2.52
CA ILE A 94 -2.91 0.29 2.98
C ILE A 94 -2.78 -1.08 2.32
N TRP A 95 -1.65 -1.35 1.68
CA TRP A 95 -1.35 -2.65 1.10
C TRP A 95 -0.05 -3.21 1.67
N LEU A 96 0.01 -4.52 1.91
CA LEU A 96 1.24 -5.29 1.77
C LEU A 96 1.32 -5.71 0.30
N ALA A 97 2.35 -5.23 -0.41
CA ALA A 97 2.43 -5.29 -1.86
C ALA A 97 3.62 -6.11 -2.37
N LEU A 98 3.34 -6.92 -3.39
CA LEU A 98 4.28 -7.60 -4.27
C LEU A 98 3.98 -7.18 -5.69
N LEU A 99 4.68 -6.15 -6.16
CA LEU A 99 4.44 -5.57 -7.49
C LEU A 99 5.11 -6.41 -8.58
N GLY A 100 4.61 -6.30 -9.81
CA GLY A 100 5.14 -7.02 -10.97
C GLY A 100 6.58 -6.62 -11.35
N GLU A 101 7.08 -5.51 -10.78
CA GLU A 101 8.46 -5.04 -10.94
C GLU A 101 9.47 -5.80 -10.08
N SER A 102 9.01 -6.52 -9.06
CA SER A 102 9.77 -7.64 -8.53
C SER A 102 9.83 -8.67 -9.68
N LYS A 103 11.00 -8.85 -10.29
CA LYS A 103 11.20 -10.01 -11.17
C LYS A 103 10.73 -11.21 -10.36
N ILE A 104 9.82 -12.03 -10.90
CA ILE A 104 9.22 -13.17 -10.17
C ILE A 104 10.32 -13.87 -9.40
N ASP A 105 10.31 -13.63 -8.10
CA ASP A 105 11.27 -14.23 -7.21
C ASP A 105 10.60 -15.52 -6.75
N ALA A 106 11.16 -16.65 -7.21
CA ALA A 106 10.67 -17.97 -6.87
C ALA A 106 10.67 -18.19 -5.34
N GLN A 107 11.58 -17.53 -4.61
CA GLN A 107 11.63 -17.59 -3.16
C GLN A 107 10.47 -16.81 -2.53
N ILE A 108 10.23 -15.57 -2.95
CA ILE A 108 9.08 -14.77 -2.48
C ILE A 108 7.77 -15.50 -2.80
N SER A 109 7.64 -16.04 -4.02
CA SER A 109 6.47 -16.80 -4.45
C SER A 109 6.23 -18.04 -3.58
N SER A 110 7.31 -18.76 -3.23
CA SER A 110 7.23 -19.93 -2.34
C SER A 110 6.87 -19.54 -0.92
N ARG A 111 7.42 -18.44 -0.40
CA ARG A 111 7.09 -17.90 0.93
C ARG A 111 5.66 -17.41 1.00
N LEU A 112 5.17 -16.75 -0.05
CA LEU A 112 3.78 -16.30 -0.14
C LEU A 112 2.83 -17.50 -0.06
N LEU A 113 3.08 -18.53 -0.86
CA LEU A 113 2.29 -19.77 -0.84
C LEU A 113 2.36 -20.47 0.53
N ALA A 114 3.55 -20.55 1.14
CA ALA A 114 3.73 -21.15 2.46
C ALA A 114 2.99 -20.43 3.59
N ASN A 115 2.60 -19.16 3.38
CA ASN A 115 1.84 -18.36 4.34
C ASN A 115 0.37 -18.16 3.94
N GLN A 116 -0.14 -18.91 2.96
CA GLN A 116 -1.53 -18.79 2.50
C GLN A 116 -2.55 -19.02 3.63
N GLN A 117 -2.29 -19.94 4.56
CA GLN A 117 -3.19 -20.15 5.70
C GLN A 117 -3.31 -18.90 6.58
N ALA A 118 -2.19 -18.26 6.91
CA ALA A 118 -2.19 -17.02 7.70
C ALA A 118 -2.88 -15.88 6.95
N LEU A 119 -2.74 -15.81 5.61
CA LEU A 119 -3.48 -14.87 4.78
C LEU A 119 -4.99 -15.13 4.84
N ASN A 120 -5.42 -16.39 4.86
CA ASN A 120 -6.85 -16.76 4.92
C ASN A 120 -7.50 -16.44 6.28
N GLU A 121 -6.70 -16.22 7.33
CA GLU A 121 -7.17 -15.77 8.65
C GLU A 121 -7.49 -14.27 8.67
N LEU A 122 -6.99 -13.51 7.68
CA LEU A 122 -7.37 -12.11 7.47
C LEU A 122 -8.82 -12.04 6.98
N THR A 123 -9.72 -11.68 7.88
CA THR A 123 -11.16 -11.57 7.63
C THR A 123 -11.65 -10.17 7.98
N GLY A 124 -12.90 -9.86 7.61
CA GLY A 124 -13.48 -8.53 7.81
C GLY A 124 -13.07 -7.57 6.70
N ASP A 125 -12.56 -6.39 7.06
CA ASP A 125 -12.31 -5.26 6.15
C ASP A 125 -11.01 -5.38 5.32
N TYR A 126 -10.53 -6.62 5.12
CA TYR A 126 -9.38 -6.90 4.25
C TYR A 126 -9.81 -7.17 2.81
N TYR A 127 -8.99 -6.70 1.88
CA TYR A 127 -9.19 -6.81 0.44
C TYR A 127 -7.92 -7.30 -0.24
N VAL A 128 -8.10 -7.90 -1.41
CA VAL A 128 -7.03 -8.31 -2.32
C VAL A 128 -7.12 -7.47 -3.59
N CYS A 129 -5.96 -7.03 -4.07
CA CYS A 129 -5.79 -6.36 -5.34
C CYS A 129 -4.70 -7.07 -6.16
N GLN A 130 -4.96 -7.26 -7.45
CA GLN A 130 -4.04 -7.96 -8.37
C GLN A 130 -3.34 -7.02 -9.37
N ASP A 131 -3.67 -5.71 -9.32
CA ASP A 131 -3.07 -4.68 -10.18
C ASP A 131 -3.21 -3.30 -9.50
N HIS A 132 -2.11 -2.77 -8.96
CA HIS A 132 -2.08 -1.46 -8.28
C HIS A 132 -2.40 -0.27 -9.20
N THR A 133 -2.51 -0.50 -10.51
CA THR A 133 -2.89 0.51 -11.51
C THR A 133 -4.39 0.50 -11.81
N GLN A 134 -5.16 -0.39 -11.17
CA GLN A 134 -6.62 -0.45 -11.29
C GLN A 134 -7.29 -0.27 -9.93
N THR A 135 -8.52 0.28 -9.93
CA THR A 135 -9.32 0.47 -8.71
C THR A 135 -10.01 -0.83 -8.23
N LYS A 136 -9.91 -1.91 -9.01
CA LYS A 136 -10.59 -3.17 -8.73
C LYS A 136 -9.95 -3.86 -7.52
N ILE A 137 -10.75 -4.08 -6.49
CA ILE A 137 -10.40 -4.87 -5.29
C ILE A 137 -11.50 -5.90 -5.02
N GLU A 138 -11.13 -7.01 -4.40
CA GLU A 138 -12.05 -8.08 -4.01
C GLU A 138 -11.89 -8.35 -2.51
N ALA A 139 -12.97 -8.67 -1.80
CA ALA A 139 -12.88 -9.01 -0.38
C ALA A 139 -11.91 -10.19 -0.17
N ALA A 140 -11.10 -10.12 0.89
CA ALA A 140 -10.20 -11.19 1.24
C ALA A 140 -11.00 -12.43 1.68
N SER A 141 -10.79 -13.53 0.95
CA SER A 141 -11.39 -14.82 1.19
C SER A 141 -10.42 -15.89 0.73
N ALA A 142 -10.56 -17.13 1.19
CA ALA A 142 -9.70 -18.23 0.77
C ALA A 142 -9.59 -18.33 -0.76
N LYS A 143 -10.72 -18.15 -1.46
CA LYS A 143 -10.78 -18.18 -2.93
C LYS A 143 -10.04 -17.01 -3.59
N THR A 144 -10.30 -15.78 -3.16
CA THR A 144 -9.69 -14.59 -3.78
C THR A 144 -8.19 -14.50 -3.49
N ILE A 145 -7.77 -14.94 -2.31
CA ILE A 145 -6.35 -15.06 -1.92
C ILE A 145 -5.66 -16.12 -2.77
N GLU A 146 -6.23 -17.32 -2.89
CA GLU A 146 -5.66 -18.39 -3.74
C GLU A 146 -5.50 -17.94 -5.19
N MET A 147 -6.52 -17.26 -5.74
CA MET A 147 -6.49 -16.71 -7.08
C MET A 147 -5.37 -15.69 -7.26
N ALA A 148 -5.19 -14.77 -6.31
CA ALA A 148 -4.15 -13.75 -6.38
C ALA A 148 -2.73 -14.32 -6.22
N ILE A 149 -2.52 -15.26 -5.30
CA ILE A 149 -1.23 -15.97 -5.17
C ILE A 149 -0.90 -16.69 -6.47
N SER A 150 -1.87 -17.41 -7.04
CA SER A 150 -1.70 -18.13 -8.30
C SER A 150 -1.44 -17.20 -9.48
N GLY A 151 -2.08 -16.02 -9.51
CA GLY A 151 -1.85 -14.97 -10.50
C GLY A 151 -0.41 -14.47 -10.47
N TYR A 152 0.04 -14.05 -9.28
CA TYR A 152 1.42 -13.61 -9.05
C TYR A 152 2.47 -14.65 -9.48
N GLN A 153 2.23 -15.94 -9.20
CA GLN A 153 3.13 -17.04 -9.59
C GLN A 153 3.25 -17.27 -11.12
N ARG A 154 2.17 -17.06 -11.89
CA ARG A 154 2.15 -17.38 -13.34
C ARG A 154 2.83 -16.34 -14.21
N GLY A 155 2.86 -15.08 -13.79
CA GLY A 155 3.76 -14.07 -14.33
C GLY A 155 3.31 -13.24 -15.54
N LYS A 156 3.33 -11.92 -15.33
CA LYS A 156 4.17 -10.87 -15.98
C LYS A 156 3.63 -9.47 -15.67
N LYS A 157 2.37 -9.37 -15.25
CA LYS A 157 1.70 -8.13 -14.81
C LYS A 157 0.89 -8.31 -13.53
N ASP A 158 0.49 -9.54 -13.21
CA ASP A 158 -0.30 -9.83 -12.03
C ASP A 158 0.54 -9.63 -10.77
N GLU A 159 -0.03 -8.89 -9.84
CA GLU A 159 0.57 -8.51 -8.57
C GLU A 159 -0.17 -9.20 -7.44
N PHE A 160 0.43 -9.16 -6.25
CA PHE A 160 -0.27 -9.55 -5.04
C PHE A 160 -0.25 -8.40 -4.06
N LEU A 161 -1.42 -7.82 -3.80
CA LEU A 161 -1.61 -6.80 -2.78
C LEU A 161 -2.73 -7.26 -1.84
N ILE A 162 -2.52 -7.11 -0.54
CA ILE A 162 -3.53 -7.41 0.49
C ILE A 162 -3.49 -6.36 1.61
N GLY A 163 -4.66 -5.93 2.08
CA GLY A 163 -4.74 -4.89 3.10
C GLY A 163 -6.13 -4.27 3.22
N GLN A 164 -6.22 -3.04 3.72
CA GLN A 164 -7.50 -2.39 4.03
C GLN A 164 -7.67 -1.07 3.25
N VAL A 165 -8.91 -0.62 3.15
CA VAL A 165 -9.27 0.65 2.50
C VAL A 165 -10.24 1.45 3.36
N TRP A 166 -10.17 2.77 3.27
CA TRP A 166 -11.15 3.70 3.84
C TRP A 166 -11.74 4.56 2.73
N ALA A 167 -13.05 4.48 2.50
CA ALA A 167 -13.73 5.31 1.51
C ALA A 167 -13.62 6.79 1.88
N LYS A 168 -13.64 7.69 0.89
CA LYS A 168 -13.42 9.14 1.11
C LYS A 168 -14.33 9.78 2.18
N ASP A 169 -15.50 9.21 2.41
CA ASP A 169 -16.50 9.66 3.38
C ASP A 169 -16.43 8.95 4.75
N ASP A 170 -15.45 8.06 4.93
CA ASP A 170 -15.23 7.31 6.17
C ASP A 170 -14.92 8.23 7.36
N ARG A 171 -15.36 7.80 8.55
CA ARG A 171 -15.13 8.51 9.82
C ARG A 171 -13.64 8.61 10.18
N PHE A 172 -12.78 7.77 9.60
CA PHE A 172 -11.32 7.86 9.68
C PHE A 172 -10.83 9.29 9.42
N PHE A 173 -11.39 9.98 8.43
CA PHE A 173 -10.99 11.34 8.05
C PHE A 173 -11.49 12.45 8.98
N GLN A 174 -12.32 12.10 9.97
CA GLN A 174 -12.80 13.01 11.02
C GLN A 174 -12.04 12.81 12.35
N ASN A 175 -11.23 11.76 12.44
CA ASN A 175 -10.48 11.42 13.64
C ASN A 175 -9.23 12.30 13.81
N SER A 176 -8.75 12.40 15.05
CA SER A 176 -7.47 13.05 15.35
C SER A 176 -6.30 12.27 14.72
N THR A 177 -5.18 12.96 14.50
CA THR A 177 -3.95 12.33 13.99
C THR A 177 -3.55 11.10 14.82
N ALA A 178 -3.63 11.17 16.14
CA ALA A 178 -3.27 10.05 17.01
C ALA A 178 -4.15 8.80 16.78
N ILE A 179 -5.45 8.98 16.55
CA ILE A 179 -6.36 7.86 16.24
C ILE A 179 -6.06 7.31 14.84
N GLN A 180 -5.84 8.18 13.86
CA GLN A 180 -5.49 7.77 12.50
C GLN A 180 -4.20 6.92 12.48
N ILE A 181 -3.16 7.34 13.19
CA ILE A 181 -1.90 6.59 13.29
C ILE A 181 -2.14 5.22 13.92
N LYS A 182 -2.90 5.13 15.02
CA LYS A 182 -3.23 3.84 15.64
C LYS A 182 -3.99 2.90 14.70
N SER A 183 -4.93 3.41 13.91
CA SER A 183 -5.64 2.62 12.91
C SER A 183 -4.68 2.08 11.83
N ILE A 184 -3.76 2.92 11.35
CA ILE A 184 -2.74 2.52 10.37
C ILE A 184 -1.81 1.45 10.96
N GLU A 185 -1.29 1.66 12.18
CA GLU A 185 -0.44 0.71 12.89
C GLU A 185 -1.14 -0.64 13.10
N ALA A 186 -2.44 -0.65 13.42
CA ALA A 186 -3.20 -1.88 13.58
C ALA A 186 -3.26 -2.71 12.29
N VAL A 187 -3.47 -2.06 11.13
CA VAL A 187 -3.46 -2.76 9.83
C VAL A 187 -2.08 -3.31 9.52
N ILE A 188 -1.02 -2.51 9.71
CA ILE A 188 0.36 -2.94 9.48
C ILE A 188 0.72 -4.10 10.42
N SER A 189 0.33 -4.03 11.69
CA SER A 189 0.58 -5.06 12.69
C SER A 189 -0.06 -6.39 12.32
N GLY A 190 -1.30 -6.38 11.80
CA GLY A 190 -1.99 -7.59 11.32
C GLY A 190 -1.30 -8.25 10.12
N LEU A 191 -0.53 -7.49 9.33
CA LEU A 191 0.20 -7.98 8.16
C LEU A 191 1.68 -8.26 8.44
N LEU A 192 2.18 -7.89 9.62
CA LEU A 192 3.61 -7.80 9.90
C LEU A 192 4.31 -9.16 9.90
N ALA A 193 3.68 -10.16 10.49
CA ALA A 193 4.22 -11.53 10.52
C ALA A 193 4.39 -12.08 9.11
N ILE A 194 3.44 -11.79 8.22
CA ILE A 194 3.48 -12.21 6.81
C ILE A 194 4.59 -11.45 6.09
N TYR A 195 4.65 -10.12 6.23
CA TYR A 195 5.73 -9.29 5.67
C TYR A 195 7.13 -9.83 6.04
N GLN A 196 7.37 -10.12 7.32
CA GLN A 196 8.66 -10.64 7.80
C GLN A 196 9.03 -11.98 7.16
N LYS A 197 8.06 -12.84 6.83
CA LYS A 197 8.32 -14.10 6.11
C LYS A 197 8.65 -13.86 4.65
N LEU A 198 8.06 -12.84 4.03
CA LEU A 198 8.29 -12.54 2.62
C LEU A 198 9.70 -11.96 2.37
N VAL A 199 10.20 -11.09 3.25
CA VAL A 199 11.49 -10.38 3.10
C VAL A 199 12.74 -11.17 3.56
N GLN A 200 12.58 -12.44 3.94
CA GLN A 200 13.68 -13.28 4.46
C GLN A 200 14.77 -13.65 3.45
#